data_AF-A0A9E0W7A8-F1
#
_entry.id   AF-A0A9E0W7A8-F1
#
_cell.length_a   1.000
_cell.length_b   1.000
_cell.length_c   1.000
_cell.angle_alpha   90.00
_cell.angle_beta   90.00
_cell.angle_gamma   90.00
#
_symmetry.space_group_name_H-M   'P 1'
#
loop_
_entity.id
_entity.type
_entity.pdbx_description
1 polymer ?
#
loop_
_entity_poly.entity_id
_entity_poly.type
_entity_poly.pdbx_seq_one_letter_code
_entity_poly.pdbx_strand_id
1 'polypeptide(L)'
;MLSIFLKRLIKQGSLVVVYPDGQIIDYGHGSSPAVTMRFHARSLPRKLLINPDLALGEAYMDGTLTVDQDDIYGLIELLVVNLTLQPSVW
;
A
#
# COMPACT_ATOMS: atom_id res chain seq x y z
N MET A 1 3.30 -11.02 -6.96
CA MET A 1 4.28 -10.86 -5.86
C MET A 1 3.88 -9.75 -4.89
N LEU A 2 3.68 -8.50 -5.34
CA LEU A 2 3.26 -7.39 -4.45
C LEU A 2 1.97 -7.72 -3.69
N SER A 3 0.97 -8.27 -4.37
CA SER A 3 -0.28 -8.69 -3.72
C SER A 3 -0.08 -9.68 -2.57
N ILE A 4 0.85 -10.63 -2.70
CA ILE A 4 1.17 -11.59 -1.63
C ILE A 4 1.86 -10.89 -0.46
N PHE A 5 2.77 -9.96 -0.75
CA PHE A 5 3.42 -9.14 0.26
C PHE A 5 2.40 -8.29 1.04
N LEU A 6 1.52 -7.55 0.35
CA LEU A 6 0.49 -6.72 0.98
C LEU A 6 -0.52 -7.55 1.78
N LYS A 7 -0.91 -8.73 1.29
CA LYS A 7 -1.79 -9.66 2.04
C LYS A 7 -1.14 -10.17 3.35
N ARG A 8 0.19 -10.23 3.41
CA ARG A 8 0.93 -10.58 4.63
C ARG A 8 1.13 -9.37 5.53
N LEU A 9 1.37 -8.19 4.96
CA LEU A 9 1.58 -6.95 5.71
C LEU A 9 0.29 -6.47 6.39
N ILE A 10 -0.79 -6.31 5.62
CA ILE A 10 -2.03 -5.68 6.11
C ILE A 10 -2.85 -6.70 6.93
N LYS A 11 -2.78 -6.59 8.25
CA LYS A 11 -3.51 -7.36 9.26
C LYS A 11 -4.51 -6.53 10.03
N GLN A 12 -4.25 -5.25 10.27
CA GLN A 12 -5.21 -4.30 10.85
C GLN A 12 -5.61 -3.26 9.80
N GLY A 13 -6.87 -2.86 9.81
CA GLY A 13 -7.44 -1.97 8.81
C GLY A 13 -7.70 -2.64 7.45
N SER A 14 -7.93 -1.80 6.44
CA SER A 14 -8.11 -2.19 5.04
C SER A 14 -7.31 -1.26 4.12
N LEU A 15 -6.62 -1.86 3.16
CA LEU A 15 -5.91 -1.19 2.07
C LEU A 15 -6.53 -1.65 0.75
N VAL A 16 -7.15 -0.73 0.03
CA VAL A 16 -7.60 -0.96 -1.33
C VAL A 16 -6.50 -0.53 -2.28
N VAL A 17 -6.13 -1.38 -3.24
CA VAL A 17 -5.16 -1.04 -4.29
C VAL A 17 -5.82 -1.07 -5.64
N VAL A 18 -5.75 0.06 -6.35
CA VAL A 18 -6.21 0.20 -7.73
C VAL A 18 -5.00 0.19 -8.67
N TYR A 19 -4.94 -0.80 -9.54
CA TYR A 19 -3.85 -1.00 -10.49
C TYR A 19 -4.12 -0.28 -11.83
N PRO A 20 -3.08 -0.01 -12.64
CA PRO A 20 -3.24 0.73 -13.91
C PRO A 20 -4.05 -0.02 -14.99
N ASP A 21 -4.27 -1.32 -14.81
CA ASP A 21 -5.11 -2.16 -15.68
C ASP A 21 -6.58 -2.18 -15.25
N GLY A 22 -6.95 -1.43 -14.21
CA GLY A 22 -8.29 -1.38 -13.64
C GLY A 22 -8.56 -2.46 -12.59
N GLN A 23 -7.59 -3.35 -12.29
CA GLN A 23 -7.75 -4.32 -11.22
C GLN A 23 -7.82 -3.61 -9.86
N ILE A 24 -8.79 -4.01 -9.03
CA ILE A 24 -8.97 -3.51 -7.66
C ILE A 24 -8.81 -4.70 -6.71
N ILE A 25 -7.93 -4.57 -5.72
CA ILE A 25 -7.70 -5.60 -4.70
C ILE A 25 -7.77 -4.97 -3.32
N ASP A 26 -8.60 -5.54 -2.44
CA ASP A 26 -8.65 -5.20 -1.02
C ASP A 26 -7.71 -6.14 -0.22
N TYR A 27 -6.93 -5.56 0.67
CA TYR A 27 -6.07 -6.24 1.63
C TYR A 27 -6.50 -5.89 3.06
N GLY A 28 -6.61 -6.90 3.92
CA GLY A 28 -7.02 -6.73 5.31
C GLY A 28 -8.40 -7.34 5.58
N HIS A 29 -9.18 -6.70 6.44
CA HIS A 29 -10.47 -7.21 6.90
C HIS A 29 -11.68 -6.64 6.14
N GLY A 30 -11.47 -5.79 5.13
CA GLY A 30 -12.55 -5.15 4.37
C GLY A 30 -13.43 -4.22 5.21
N SER A 31 -12.94 -3.78 6.38
CA SER A 31 -13.64 -2.88 7.29
C SER A 31 -13.35 -1.41 6.93
N SER A 32 -14.38 -0.57 6.94
CA SER A 32 -14.23 0.88 6.81
C SER A 32 -13.72 1.51 8.13
N PRO A 33 -12.90 2.58 8.09
CA PRO A 33 -12.37 3.24 6.89
C PRO A 33 -11.23 2.46 6.21
N ALA A 34 -11.23 2.48 4.88
CA ALA A 34 -10.21 1.85 4.05
C ALA A 34 -9.36 2.92 3.35
N VAL A 35 -8.04 2.77 3.39
CA VAL A 35 -7.12 3.62 2.62
C VAL A 35 -7.07 3.10 1.19
N THR A 36 -7.27 3.98 0.20
CA THR A 36 -7.22 3.59 -1.21
C THR A 36 -5.95 4.11 -1.87
N MET A 37 -5.03 3.20 -2.17
CA MET A 37 -3.79 3.46 -2.91
C MET A 37 -3.99 3.18 -4.40
N ARG A 38 -3.71 4.16 -5.25
CA ARG A 38 -3.86 4.03 -6.71
C ARG A 38 -2.51 4.12 -7.41
N PHE A 39 -2.25 3.15 -8.27
CA PHE A 39 -1.07 3.14 -9.13
C PHE A 39 -1.40 3.66 -10.52
N HIS A 40 -0.60 4.61 -10.99
CA HIS A 40 -0.68 5.15 -12.35
C HIS A 40 0.38 4.55 -13.28
N ALA A 41 1.44 3.95 -12.72
CA ALA A 41 2.54 3.35 -13.46
C ALA A 41 2.63 1.83 -13.29
N ARG A 42 2.69 1.07 -14.41
CA ARG A 42 2.82 -0.40 -14.41
C ARG A 42 4.12 -0.92 -13.79
N SER A 43 5.18 -0.10 -13.77
CA SER A 43 6.47 -0.47 -13.17
C SER A 43 6.48 -0.38 -11.64
N LEU A 44 5.55 0.39 -11.06
CA LEU A 44 5.57 0.73 -9.64
C LEU A 44 5.48 -0.48 -8.71
N PRO A 45 4.64 -1.50 -8.97
CA PRO A 45 4.59 -2.68 -8.11
C PRO A 45 5.92 -3.42 -7.96
N ARG A 46 6.76 -3.41 -9.01
CA ARG A 46 8.08 -4.02 -8.98
C ARG A 46 9.07 -3.17 -8.17
N LYS A 47 9.02 -1.84 -8.29
CA LYS A 47 9.86 -0.92 -7.51
C LYS A 47 9.58 -1.05 -6.01
N LEU A 48 8.30 -1.08 -5.63
CA LEU A 48 7.85 -1.24 -4.24
C LEU A 48 8.32 -2.55 -3.59
N LEU A 49 8.53 -3.61 -4.37
CA LEU A 49 9.08 -4.87 -3.84
C LEU A 49 10.58 -4.84 -3.58
N ILE A 50 11.33 -3.95 -4.24
CA ILE A 50 12.79 -3.87 -4.15
C ILE A 50 13.22 -2.94 -3.03
N ASN A 51 12.60 -1.76 -2.95
CA ASN A 51 12.89 -0.75 -1.93
C ASN A 51 11.59 -0.01 -1.57
N PRO A 52 10.73 -0.60 -0.72
CA PRO A 52 9.40 -0.07 -0.44
C PRO A 52 9.44 1.35 0.17
N ASP A 53 10.33 1.58 1.13
CA ASP A 53 10.37 2.83 1.89
C ASP A 53 10.66 4.03 0.99
N LEU A 54 11.67 3.92 0.13
CA LEU A 54 12.03 4.99 -0.81
C LEU A 54 11.02 5.08 -1.97
N ALA A 55 10.68 3.94 -2.58
CA ALA A 55 9.83 3.92 -3.77
C ALA A 55 8.41 4.42 -3.50
N LEU A 56 7.88 4.25 -2.28
CA LEU A 56 6.57 4.76 -1.91
C LEU A 56 6.57 6.29 -1.88
N GLY A 57 7.55 6.90 -1.21
CA GLY A 57 7.68 8.35 -1.12
C GLY A 57 7.93 9.00 -2.48
N GLU A 58 8.88 8.48 -3.25
CA GLU A 58 9.15 8.95 -4.62
C GLU A 58 7.90 8.84 -5.50
N ALA A 59 7.22 7.69 -5.48
CA ALA A 59 6.05 7.49 -6.33
C ALA A 59 4.90 8.44 -5.98
N TYR A 60 4.71 8.75 -4.70
CA TYR A 60 3.72 9.73 -4.27
C TYR A 60 4.09 11.15 -4.72
N MET A 61 5.34 11.58 -4.51
CA MET A 61 5.83 12.89 -4.95
C MET A 61 5.75 13.05 -6.47
N ASP A 62 6.07 11.99 -7.22
CA ASP A 62 6.01 11.97 -8.69
C ASP A 62 4.58 11.82 -9.24
N GLY A 63 3.57 11.62 -8.37
CA GLY A 63 2.18 11.39 -8.77
C GLY A 63 1.93 10.05 -9.48
N THR A 64 2.91 9.13 -9.46
CA THR A 64 2.75 7.77 -10.01
C THR A 64 2.04 6.82 -9.03
N LEU A 65 1.92 7.26 -7.78
CA LEU A 65 1.07 6.73 -6.72
C LEU A 65 0.22 7.88 -6.18
N THR A 66 -1.09 7.68 -6.04
CA THR A 66 -1.97 8.62 -5.32
C THR A 66 -2.73 7.90 -4.22
N VAL A 67 -3.22 8.65 -3.25
CA VAL A 67 -4.18 8.15 -2.26
C VAL A 67 -5.53 8.80 -2.57
N ASP A 68 -6.57 7.99 -2.79
CA ASP A 68 -7.89 8.50 -3.17
C ASP A 68 -8.64 8.95 -1.90
N GLN A 69 -9.25 10.14 -1.95
CA GLN A 69 -10.08 10.73 -0.86
C GLN A 69 -9.38 10.85 0.51
N ASP A 70 -8.05 10.78 0.52
CA ASP A 70 -7.18 10.84 1.69
C ASP A 70 -5.80 11.38 1.23
N ASP A 71 -4.81 11.41 2.12
CA ASP A 71 -3.44 11.77 1.79
C ASP A 71 -2.43 10.67 2.16
N ILE A 72 -1.13 10.95 1.98
CA ILE A 72 -0.08 9.98 2.31
C ILE A 72 -0.01 9.64 3.80
N TYR A 73 -0.50 10.49 4.70
CA TYR A 73 -0.43 10.25 6.14
C TYR A 73 -1.29 9.05 6.54
N GLY A 74 -2.53 8.96 6.05
CA GLY A 74 -3.39 7.80 6.31
C GLY A 74 -2.78 6.48 5.80
N LEU A 75 -2.12 6.53 4.64
CA LEU A 75 -1.37 5.39 4.11
C LEU A 75 -0.18 5.00 4.99
N ILE A 76 0.65 5.97 5.41
CA ILE A 76 1.80 5.71 6.26
C ILE A 76 1.36 5.17 7.62
N GLU A 77 0.33 5.75 8.23
CA GLU A 77 -0.23 5.28 9.51
C GLU A 77 -0.64 3.80 9.40
N LEU A 78 -1.40 3.44 8.37
CA LEU A 78 -1.82 2.07 8.14
C LEU A 78 -0.62 1.12 8.00
N LEU A 79 0.41 1.52 7.23
CA LEU A 79 1.61 0.71 7.05
C LEU A 79 2.40 0.54 8.35
N VAL A 80 2.60 1.61 9.11
CA VAL A 80 3.36 1.60 10.38
C VAL A 80 2.67 0.74 11.43
N VAL A 81 1.34 0.87 11.60
CA VAL A 81 0.56 0.01 12.50
C VAL A 81 0.78 -1.46 12.13
N ASN A 82 0.74 -1.79 10.85
CA ASN A 82 0.92 -3.16 10.40
C ASN A 82 2.36 -3.68 10.48
N LEU A 83 3.37 -2.82 10.34
CA LEU A 83 4.78 -3.17 10.54
C LEU A 83 5.08 -3.49 12.01
N THR A 84 4.51 -2.74 12.95
CA THR A 84 4.69 -2.99 14.39
C THR A 84 4.02 -4.27 14.88
N LEU A 85 3.03 -4.77 14.15
CA LEU A 85 2.35 -6.05 14.42
C LEU A 85 3.09 -7.26 13.86
N GLN A 86 4.07 -7.08 12.97
CA GLN A 86 4.89 -8.20 12.55
C GLN A 86 5.77 -8.62 13.73
N PRO A 87 5.71 -9.88 14.17
CA PRO A 87 6.59 -10.35 15.23
C PRO A 87 8.03 -10.07 14.80
N SER A 88 8.77 -9.35 15.65
CA SER A 88 10.19 -9.13 15.45
C SER A 88 10.85 -10.50 15.27
N VAL A 89 11.40 -10.74 14.07
CA VAL A 89 12.27 -11.89 13.80
C VAL A 89 13.63 -11.57 14.43
N TRP A 90 13.66 -11.47 15.75
CA TRP A 90 14.86 -11.24 16.56
C TRP A 90 14.75 -12.13 17.80
#